data_AF-A0A2V5MB51-F1
#
_entry.id   AF-A0A2V5MB51-F1
#
_cell.length_a   1.000
_cell.length_b   1.000
_cell.length_c   1.000
_cell.angle_alpha   90.00
_cell.angle_beta   90.00
_cell.angle_gamma   90.00
#
_symmetry.space_group_name_H-M   'P 1'
#
loop_
_entity.id
_entity.type
_entity.pdbx_description
1 polymer ?
#
loop_
_entity_poly.entity_id
_entity_poly.type
_entity_poly.pdbx_seq_one_letter_code
_entity_poly.pdbx_strand_id
1 'polypeptide(L)'
;MLLANNSRAQAGFTLVEVVVAAALVAVFFASIFEVNALCLRYISASKENVGATQAVHDRLELLRNVDFSTLTTASSMKGLLAQRANSSPLAQKAVETVTVSNYPSGNPTITYTRNVAGTVTSIPVAADFSSSTLVQIDVADQWPATFGNRTGTAQTSTVVAAGVKK
;
A
#
# COMPACT_ATOMS: atom_id res chain seq x y z
N MET A 1 -64.63 8.17 -63.07
CA MET A 1 -63.19 8.51 -62.93
C MET A 1 -62.88 8.49 -61.44
N LEU A 2 -62.40 7.35 -60.92
CA LEU A 2 -62.12 7.15 -59.50
C LEU A 2 -60.65 7.51 -59.24
N LEU A 3 -60.41 8.65 -58.58
CA LEU A 3 -59.09 9.03 -58.11
C LEU A 3 -58.79 8.22 -56.85
N ALA A 4 -58.00 7.16 -57.01
CA ALA A 4 -57.47 6.40 -55.88
C ALA A 4 -56.48 7.27 -55.10
N ASN A 5 -56.89 7.71 -53.92
CA ASN A 5 -56.03 8.38 -52.95
C ASN A 5 -55.06 7.34 -52.35
N ASN A 6 -53.84 7.28 -52.89
CA ASN A 6 -52.76 6.48 -52.32
C ASN A 6 -52.18 7.20 -51.10
N SER A 7 -52.89 7.18 -49.98
CA SER A 7 -52.29 7.48 -48.69
C SER A 7 -51.36 6.33 -48.33
N ARG A 8 -50.06 6.49 -48.63
CA ARG A 8 -49.02 5.60 -48.12
C ARG A 8 -49.12 5.62 -46.59
N ALA A 9 -49.56 4.52 -45.98
CA ALA A 9 -49.42 4.34 -44.55
C ALA A 9 -47.92 4.35 -44.24
N GLN A 10 -47.43 5.44 -43.65
CA GLN A 10 -46.09 5.53 -43.14
C GLN A 10 -46.00 4.55 -41.96
N ALA A 11 -45.59 3.32 -42.24
CA ALA A 11 -45.49 2.25 -41.25
C ALA A 11 -44.56 2.73 -40.13
N GLY A 12 -45.12 2.90 -38.94
CA GLY A 12 -44.40 3.44 -37.78
C GLY A 12 -43.33 2.48 -37.30
N PHE A 13 -42.08 2.75 -37.66
CA PHE A 13 -40.88 2.12 -37.08
C PHE A 13 -40.53 2.65 -35.68
N THR A 14 -41.45 3.39 -35.04
CA THR A 14 -41.21 4.14 -33.79
C THR A 14 -40.86 3.23 -32.60
N LEU A 15 -41.41 2.02 -32.53
CA LEU A 15 -41.14 1.11 -31.41
C LEU A 15 -39.69 0.61 -31.44
N VAL A 16 -39.18 0.21 -32.60
CA VAL A 16 -37.78 -0.24 -32.74
C VAL A 16 -36.82 0.92 -32.46
N GLU A 17 -37.14 2.12 -32.95
CA GLU A 17 -36.34 3.32 -32.71
C GLU A 17 -36.28 3.70 -31.23
N VAL A 18 -37.43 3.69 -30.52
CA VAL A 18 -37.49 3.96 -29.08
C VAL A 18 -36.74 2.91 -28.27
N VAL A 19 -36.83 1.63 -28.65
CA VAL A 19 -36.08 0.55 -27.98
C VAL A 19 -34.57 0.73 -28.14
N VAL A 20 -34.10 1.05 -29.36
CA VAL A 20 -32.68 1.33 -29.61
C VAL A 20 -32.22 2.57 -28.85
N ALA A 21 -33.00 3.65 -28.88
CA ALA A 21 -32.69 4.88 -28.14
C ALA A 21 -32.62 4.62 -26.62
N ALA A 22 -33.58 3.89 -26.05
CA ALA A 22 -33.58 3.52 -24.65
C ALA A 22 -32.39 2.63 -24.27
N ALA A 23 -32.01 1.68 -25.14
CA ALA A 23 -30.84 0.83 -24.93
C ALA A 23 -29.53 1.65 -24.91
N LEU A 24 -29.37 2.59 -25.84
CA LEU A 24 -28.20 3.48 -25.86
C LEU A 24 -28.11 4.35 -24.60
N VAL A 25 -29.23 4.90 -24.14
CA VAL A 25 -29.30 5.67 -22.90
C VAL A 25 -28.98 4.80 -21.68
N ALA A 26 -29.49 3.56 -21.64
CA ALA A 26 -29.21 2.63 -20.54
C ALA A 26 -27.72 2.26 -20.47
N VAL A 27 -27.08 1.96 -21.62
CA VAL A 27 -25.63 1.69 -21.69
C VAL A 27 -24.82 2.90 -21.27
N PHE A 28 -25.23 4.11 -21.69
CA PHE A 28 -24.60 5.35 -21.28
C PHE A 28 -24.63 5.51 -19.75
N PHE A 29 -25.79 5.37 -19.11
CA PHE A 29 -25.87 5.43 -17.65
C PHE A 29 -25.06 4.33 -16.97
N ALA A 30 -25.11 3.09 -17.47
CA ALA A 30 -24.33 1.98 -16.92
C ALA A 30 -22.82 2.29 -16.93
N SER A 31 -22.30 2.83 -18.04
CA SER A 31 -20.89 3.21 -18.15
C SER A 31 -20.49 4.32 -17.18
N ILE A 32 -21.35 5.33 -16.97
CA ILE A 32 -21.10 6.39 -15.97
C ILE A 32 -21.02 5.80 -14.56
N PHE A 33 -21.94 4.91 -14.19
CA PHE A 33 -21.92 4.28 -12.88
C PHE A 33 -20.67 3.41 -12.68
N GLU A 34 -20.24 2.69 -13.71
CA GLU A 34 -19.04 1.86 -13.65
C GLU A 34 -17.77 2.70 -13.49
N VAL A 35 -17.63 3.79 -14.25
CA VAL A 35 -16.49 4.72 -14.12
C VAL A 35 -16.43 5.33 -12.72
N ASN A 36 -17.58 5.72 -12.16
CA ASN A 36 -17.65 6.23 -10.79
C ASN A 36 -17.23 5.18 -9.76
N ALA A 37 -17.70 3.94 -9.91
CA ALA A 37 -17.32 2.83 -9.03
C ALA A 37 -15.82 2.53 -9.11
N LEU A 38 -15.24 2.59 -10.31
CA LEU A 38 -13.82 2.39 -10.53
C LEU A 38 -12.98 3.52 -9.92
N CYS A 39 -13.41 4.78 -10.07
CA CYS A 39 -12.73 5.93 -9.47
C CYS A 39 -12.62 5.80 -7.94
N LEU A 40 -13.71 5.41 -7.26
CA LEU A 40 -13.69 5.21 -5.81
C LEU A 40 -12.72 4.10 -5.38
N ARG A 41 -12.61 3.02 -6.15
CA ARG A 41 -11.64 1.95 -5.89
C ARG A 41 -10.20 2.45 -6.03
N TYR A 42 -9.92 3.26 -7.03
CA TYR A 42 -8.61 3.90 -7.21
C TYR A 42 -8.26 4.86 -6.07
N ILE A 43 -9.22 5.64 -5.59
CA ILE A 43 -9.01 6.53 -4.43
C ILE A 43 -8.64 5.72 -3.19
N SER A 44 -9.33 4.60 -2.94
CA SER A 44 -9.00 3.72 -1.81
C SER A 44 -7.60 3.13 -1.92
N ALA A 45 -7.21 2.64 -3.11
CA ALA A 45 -5.87 2.13 -3.35
C ALA A 45 -4.79 3.23 -3.19
N SER A 46 -5.08 4.46 -3.63
CA SER A 46 -4.18 5.60 -3.47
C SER A 46 -3.98 5.96 -1.99
N LYS A 47 -5.05 5.95 -1.18
CA LYS A 47 -4.97 6.17 0.26
C LYS A 47 -4.12 5.13 0.97
N GLU A 48 -4.26 3.86 0.59
CA GLU A 48 -3.39 2.79 1.09
C GLU A 48 -1.93 3.06 0.74
N ASN A 49 -1.64 3.39 -0.52
CA ASN A 49 -0.27 3.65 -0.94
C ASN A 49 0.39 4.82 -0.18
N VAL A 50 -0.34 5.93 -0.01
CA VAL A 50 0.14 7.08 0.77
C VAL A 50 0.34 6.71 2.24
N GLY A 51 -0.61 5.97 2.83
CA GLY A 51 -0.51 5.50 4.21
C GLY A 51 0.69 4.58 4.44
N ALA A 52 1.04 3.74 3.48
CA ALA A 52 2.22 2.89 3.52
C ALA A 52 3.52 3.69 3.41
N THR A 53 3.60 4.66 2.49
CA THR A 53 4.78 5.54 2.38
C THR A 53 4.99 6.34 3.67
N GLN A 54 3.91 6.85 4.28
CA GLN A 54 3.98 7.52 5.57
C GLN A 54 4.49 6.55 6.65
N ALA A 55 3.96 5.33 6.73
CA ALA A 55 4.37 4.35 7.74
C ALA A 55 5.85 4.02 7.66
N VAL A 56 6.39 3.73 6.46
CA VAL A 56 7.81 3.42 6.32
C VAL A 56 8.71 4.62 6.63
N HIS A 57 8.27 5.84 6.31
CA HIS A 57 9.01 7.06 6.66
C HIS A 57 8.95 7.37 8.16
N ASP A 58 7.77 7.31 8.78
CA ASP A 58 7.60 7.52 10.23
C ASP A 58 8.47 6.53 11.02
N ARG A 59 8.48 5.25 10.59
CA ARG A 59 9.36 4.24 11.18
C ARG A 59 10.82 4.61 11.00
N LEU A 60 11.21 5.00 9.80
CA LEU A 60 12.60 5.34 9.50
C LEU A 60 13.06 6.57 10.30
N GLU A 61 12.22 7.58 10.48
CA GLU A 61 12.55 8.74 11.32
C GLU A 61 12.68 8.35 12.80
N LEU A 62 11.80 7.46 13.29
CA LEU A 62 11.91 6.92 14.64
C LEU A 62 13.22 6.13 14.84
N LEU A 63 13.60 5.28 13.87
CA LEU A 63 14.86 4.55 13.89
C LEU A 63 16.08 5.45 13.72
N ARG A 64 15.96 6.54 12.93
CA ARG A 64 16.99 7.55 12.83
C ARG A 64 17.14 8.33 14.14
N ASN A 65 16.09 8.43 14.96
CA ASN A 65 16.11 9.18 16.21
C ASN A 65 16.49 8.34 17.46
N VAL A 66 16.49 7.01 17.39
CA VAL A 66 16.91 6.14 18.51
C VAL A 66 18.43 5.92 18.61
N ASP A 67 18.94 5.65 19.80
CA ASP A 67 20.38 5.37 20.02
C ASP A 67 20.90 4.19 19.21
N PHE A 68 22.17 4.27 18.82
CA PHE A 68 22.83 3.23 18.03
C PHE A 68 22.84 1.87 18.74
N SER A 69 22.94 1.85 20.07
CA SER A 69 22.84 0.63 20.88
C SER A 69 21.47 -0.05 20.76
N THR A 70 20.40 0.73 20.57
CA THR A 70 19.05 0.19 20.37
C THR A 70 18.89 -0.44 18.99
N LEU A 71 19.49 0.16 17.96
CA LEU A 71 19.46 -0.38 16.59
C LEU A 71 20.23 -1.71 16.45
N THR A 72 21.27 -1.88 17.25
CA THR A 72 22.19 -3.03 17.21
C THR A 72 21.81 -4.13 18.20
N THR A 73 20.91 -3.86 19.15
CA THR A 73 20.49 -4.84 20.17
C THR A 73 19.10 -5.39 19.87
N ALA A 74 19.00 -6.71 19.72
CA ALA A 74 17.77 -7.38 19.31
C ALA A 74 16.58 -7.21 20.28
N SER A 75 16.83 -7.21 21.60
CA SER A 75 15.77 -7.01 22.60
C SER A 75 15.18 -5.60 22.55
N SER A 76 16.05 -4.58 22.50
CA SER A 76 15.65 -3.17 22.40
C SER A 76 14.89 -2.89 21.11
N MET A 77 15.38 -3.42 19.99
CA MET A 77 14.72 -3.28 18.69
C MET A 77 13.34 -3.96 18.67
N LYS A 78 13.21 -5.16 19.24
CA LYS A 78 11.90 -5.84 19.37
C LYS A 78 10.91 -5.02 20.21
N GLY A 79 11.37 -4.42 21.30
CA GLY A 79 10.55 -3.52 22.12
C GLY A 79 10.07 -2.30 21.34
N LEU A 80 10.95 -1.70 20.55
CA LEU A 80 10.66 -0.52 19.72
C LEU A 80 9.66 -0.83 18.59
N LEU A 81 9.82 -1.98 17.93
CA LEU A 81 8.98 -2.41 16.82
C LEU A 81 7.64 -3.04 17.27
N ALA A 82 7.44 -3.28 18.57
CA ALA A 82 6.15 -3.80 19.07
C ALA A 82 4.99 -2.82 18.78
N GLN A 83 5.28 -1.51 18.84
CA GLN A 83 4.33 -0.47 18.47
C GLN A 83 4.27 -0.32 16.94
N ARG A 84 3.09 0.03 16.43
CA ARG A 84 2.91 0.34 15.00
C ARG A 84 3.69 1.61 14.64
N ALA A 85 4.15 1.72 13.40
CA ALA A 85 4.87 2.90 12.91
C ALA A 85 4.03 4.17 12.98
N ASN A 86 2.72 4.06 12.69
CA ASN A 86 1.76 5.15 12.82
C ASN A 86 0.34 4.65 13.11
N SER A 87 -0.60 5.59 13.23
CA SER A 87 -2.02 5.33 13.48
C SER A 87 -2.84 5.07 12.21
N SER A 88 -2.20 4.88 11.05
CA SER A 88 -2.89 4.63 9.79
C SER A 88 -3.71 3.33 9.87
N PRO A 89 -4.93 3.28 9.31
CA PRO A 89 -5.67 2.03 9.17
C PRO A 89 -4.89 0.94 8.43
N LEU A 90 -3.96 1.32 7.54
CA LEU A 90 -3.07 0.38 6.86
C LEU A 90 -2.14 -0.35 7.83
N ALA A 91 -1.64 0.31 8.88
CA ALA A 91 -0.76 -0.28 9.88
C ALA A 91 -1.43 -1.39 10.71
N GLN A 92 -2.75 -1.56 10.60
CA GLN A 92 -3.48 -2.69 11.19
C GLN A 92 -3.42 -3.95 10.32
N LYS A 93 -3.14 -3.81 9.03
CA LYS A 93 -3.16 -4.89 8.04
C LYS A 93 -1.80 -5.16 7.40
N ALA A 94 -0.85 -4.25 7.57
CA ALA A 94 0.50 -4.38 7.07
C ALA A 94 1.35 -5.31 7.95
N VAL A 95 2.22 -6.07 7.29
CA VAL A 95 3.37 -6.75 7.89
C VAL A 95 4.58 -5.85 7.66
N GLU A 96 5.19 -5.40 8.75
CA GLU A 96 6.37 -4.55 8.72
C GLU A 96 7.61 -5.42 8.85
N THR A 97 8.58 -5.21 7.97
CA THR A 97 9.88 -5.88 7.98
C THR A 97 10.98 -4.83 8.07
N VAL A 98 11.82 -4.93 9.09
CA VAL A 98 12.97 -4.04 9.29
C VAL A 98 14.23 -4.87 9.27
N THR A 99 15.10 -4.65 8.30
CA THR A 99 16.39 -5.32 8.21
C THR A 99 17.49 -4.35 8.62
N VAL A 100 18.32 -4.76 9.57
CA VAL A 100 19.52 -4.04 9.97
C VAL A 100 20.72 -4.85 9.50
N SER A 101 21.61 -4.22 8.74
CA SER A 101 22.84 -4.82 8.24
C SER A 101 24.02 -3.92 8.51
N ASN A 102 25.21 -4.49 8.73
CA ASN A 102 26.42 -3.70 8.86
C ASN A 102 26.76 -3.05 7.53
N TYR A 103 27.12 -1.77 7.52
CA TYR A 103 27.49 -1.07 6.30
C TYR A 103 29.02 -0.85 6.25
N PRO A 104 29.70 -1.08 5.10
CA PRO A 104 29.17 -1.52 3.81
C PRO A 104 29.18 -3.04 3.60
N SER A 105 29.65 -3.83 4.58
CA SER A 105 29.91 -5.27 4.39
C SER A 105 28.66 -6.14 4.23
N GLY A 106 27.48 -5.63 4.61
CA GLY A 106 26.22 -6.38 4.69
C GLY A 106 26.20 -7.47 5.77
N ASN A 107 27.26 -7.59 6.58
CA ASN A 107 27.41 -8.64 7.59
C ASN A 107 28.03 -8.06 8.87
N PRO A 108 27.43 -8.30 10.05
CA PRO A 108 26.23 -9.11 10.29
C PRO A 108 24.92 -8.46 9.78
N THR A 109 23.86 -9.28 9.66
CA THR A 109 22.50 -8.85 9.31
C THR A 109 21.47 -9.49 10.25
N ILE A 110 20.43 -8.73 10.58
CA ILE A 110 19.25 -9.21 11.30
C ILE A 110 17.98 -8.60 10.71
N THR A 111 16.99 -9.44 10.45
CA THR A 111 15.69 -9.02 9.94
C THR A 111 14.65 -9.21 11.02
N TYR A 112 13.90 -8.16 11.32
CA TYR A 112 12.77 -8.15 12.22
C TYR A 112 11.48 -8.15 11.42
N THR A 113 10.52 -8.98 11.80
CA THR A 113 9.20 -9.02 11.17
C THR A 113 8.14 -8.80 12.23
N ARG A 114 7.40 -7.71 12.09
CA ARG A 114 6.21 -7.41 12.89
C ARG A 114 4.98 -7.86 12.13
N ASN A 115 4.28 -8.85 12.66
CA ASN A 115 3.02 -9.31 12.06
C ASN A 115 1.85 -8.34 12.33
N VAL A 116 0.71 -8.59 11.69
CA VAL A 116 -0.52 -7.79 11.86
C VAL A 116 -1.03 -7.77 13.31
N ALA A 117 -0.78 -8.84 14.08
CA ALA A 117 -1.13 -8.95 15.49
C ALA A 117 -0.18 -8.15 16.42
N GLY A 118 0.92 -7.62 15.89
CA GLY A 118 1.92 -6.84 16.62
C GLY A 118 3.02 -7.67 17.28
N THR A 119 3.08 -8.97 17.03
CA THR A 119 4.21 -9.81 17.44
C THR A 119 5.41 -9.53 16.55
N VAL A 120 6.58 -9.31 17.15
CA VAL A 120 7.84 -9.09 16.44
C VAL A 120 8.72 -10.33 16.57
N THR A 121 9.08 -10.92 15.44
CA THR A 121 10.09 -12.00 15.35
C THR A 121 11.38 -11.45 14.75
N SER A 122 12.50 -12.16 14.94
CA SER A 122 13.77 -11.79 14.31
C SER A 122 14.48 -13.02 13.76
N ILE A 123 15.15 -12.85 12.62
CA ILE A 123 15.98 -13.87 11.97
C ILE A 123 17.30 -13.22 11.53
N PRO A 124 18.46 -13.69 12.04
CA PRO A 124 18.63 -14.61 13.17
C PRO A 124 18.05 -14.05 14.49
N VAL A 125 18.03 -14.89 15.54
CA VAL A 125 17.53 -14.48 16.87
C VAL A 125 18.33 -13.31 17.46
N ALA A 126 19.63 -13.26 17.17
CA ALA A 126 20.54 -12.17 17.50
C ALA A 126 21.66 -12.10 16.45
N ALA A 127 22.30 -10.94 16.34
CA ALA A 127 23.43 -10.66 15.46
C ALA A 127 24.40 -9.72 16.18
N ASP A 128 25.71 -9.91 15.99
CA ASP A 128 26.76 -9.19 16.74
C ASP A 128 27.32 -8.00 15.96
N PHE A 129 26.78 -6.82 16.24
CA PHE A 129 27.20 -5.54 15.66
C PHE A 129 28.28 -4.81 16.50
N SER A 130 28.99 -5.50 17.42
CA SER A 130 29.99 -4.87 18.30
C SER A 130 31.13 -4.15 17.57
N SER A 131 31.46 -4.59 16.35
CA SER A 131 32.46 -3.96 15.47
C SER A 131 31.86 -2.94 14.48
N SER A 132 30.54 -2.77 14.47
CA SER A 132 29.82 -1.93 13.53
C SER A 132 29.82 -0.48 13.97
N THR A 133 30.28 0.42 13.09
CA THR A 133 30.19 1.87 13.28
C THR A 133 29.15 2.52 12.35
N LEU A 134 28.69 1.80 11.33
CA LEU A 134 27.56 2.17 10.48
C LEU A 134 26.66 0.97 10.25
N VAL A 135 25.35 1.19 10.29
CA VAL A 135 24.34 0.20 9.92
C VAL A 135 23.44 0.73 8.83
N GLN A 136 23.11 -0.10 7.86
CA GLN A 136 22.04 0.15 6.91
C GLN A 136 20.74 -0.45 7.48
N ILE A 137 19.69 0.34 7.41
CA ILE A 137 18.35 -0.01 7.87
C ILE A 137 17.45 0.02 6.66
N ASP A 138 16.89 -1.13 6.32
CA ASP A 138 15.87 -1.28 5.28
C ASP A 138 14.53 -1.51 5.97
N VAL A 139 13.56 -0.63 5.71
CA VAL A 139 12.19 -0.73 6.23
C VAL A 139 11.27 -1.05 5.07
N ALA A 140 10.46 -2.09 5.20
CA ALA A 140 9.49 -2.50 4.20
C ALA A 140 8.14 -2.83 4.85
N ASP A 141 7.06 -2.29 4.31
CA ASP A 141 5.69 -2.66 4.66
C ASP A 141 5.05 -3.42 3.52
N GLN A 142 4.39 -4.53 3.84
CA GLN A 142 3.61 -5.32 2.90
C GLN A 142 2.17 -5.45 3.38
N TRP A 143 1.21 -5.18 2.50
CA TRP A 143 -0.22 -5.29 2.83
C TRP A 143 -1.01 -5.92 1.67
N PRO A 144 -2.12 -6.61 1.96
CA PRO A 144 -3.06 -7.04 0.92
C PRO A 144 -3.75 -5.79 0.35
N ALA A 145 -3.52 -5.47 -0.93
CA ALA A 145 -4.13 -4.33 -1.58
C ALA A 145 -5.63 -4.57 -1.75
N THR A 146 -6.45 -3.55 -1.48
CA THR A 146 -7.91 -3.66 -1.59
C THR A 146 -8.38 -3.94 -3.02
N PHE A 147 -7.57 -3.60 -4.03
CA PHE A 147 -7.90 -3.81 -5.43
C PHE A 147 -6.94 -4.82 -6.09
N GLY A 148 -7.51 -5.75 -6.87
CA GLY A 148 -6.75 -6.64 -7.74
C GLY A 148 -6.13 -7.88 -7.09
N ASN A 149 -6.42 -8.15 -5.80
CA ASN A 149 -5.87 -9.28 -5.05
C ASN A 149 -4.32 -9.36 -5.13
N ARG A 150 -3.68 -8.18 -5.08
CA ARG A 150 -2.22 -8.04 -5.13
C ARG A 150 -1.71 -7.69 -3.74
N THR A 151 -0.45 -8.02 -3.47
CA THR A 151 0.25 -7.49 -2.30
C THR A 151 0.89 -6.16 -2.68
N GLY A 152 0.55 -5.10 -1.96
CA GLY A 152 1.23 -3.82 -2.02
C GLY A 152 2.50 -3.86 -1.17
N THR A 153 3.55 -3.19 -1.64
CA THR A 153 4.82 -3.07 -0.93
C THR A 153 5.30 -1.63 -1.00
N ALA A 154 5.72 -1.09 0.14
CA ALA A 154 6.44 0.17 0.25
C ALA A 154 7.75 -0.11 0.98
N GLN A 155 8.85 0.49 0.53
CA GLN A 155 10.16 0.26 1.14
C GLN A 155 11.02 1.51 1.08
N THR A 156 11.89 1.67 2.06
CA THR A 156 12.87 2.74 2.15
C THR A 156 14.11 2.25 2.89
N SER A 157 15.24 2.92 2.65
CA SER A 157 16.52 2.55 3.25
C SER A 157 17.27 3.79 3.74
N THR A 158 18.00 3.67 4.84
CA THR A 158 18.90 4.70 5.34
C THR A 158 20.12 4.06 5.98
N VAL A 159 21.23 4.80 5.99
CA VAL A 159 22.42 4.45 6.77
C VAL A 159 22.44 5.31 8.03
N VAL A 160 22.75 4.69 9.17
CA VAL A 160 22.90 5.35 10.48
C VAL A 160 24.28 5.04 11.04
N ALA A 161 24.99 6.08 11.47
CA ALA A 161 26.31 5.97 12.07
C ALA A 161 26.25 5.93 13.61
N ALA A 162 27.23 5.29 14.22
CA ALA A 162 27.49 5.29 15.65
C ALA A 162 28.03 6.66 16.08
N GLY A 163 27.11 7.60 16.30
CA GLY A 163 27.41 8.93 16.82
C GLY A 163 26.72 9.17 18.16
N VAL A 164 27.30 10.04 18.99
CA VAL A 164 26.63 10.52 20.20
C VAL A 164 25.54 11.50 19.78
N LYS A 165 24.27 11.17 20.05
CA LYS A 165 23.18 12.12 19.90
C LYS A 165 23.25 13.09 21.07
N LYS A 166 23.36 14.38 20.76
CA LYS A 166 23.28 15.45 21.75
C LYS A 166 21.83 15.79 22.04
#